data_AF-A0A353CQH8-F1
#
_entry.id   AF-A0A353CQH8-F1
#
_cell.length_a   1.000
_cell.length_b   1.000
_cell.length_c   1.000
_cell.angle_alpha   90.00
_cell.angle_beta   90.00
_cell.angle_gamma   90.00
#
_symmetry.space_group_name_H-M   'P 1'
#
loop_
_entity.id
_entity.type
_entity.pdbx_description
1 polymer ?
#
loop_
_entity_poly.entity_id
_entity_poly.type
_entity_poly.pdbx_seq_one_letter_code
_entity_poly.pdbx_strand_id
1 'polypeptide(L)' 'MRLGNLILPGDRLEAGDPDLPVNGIFYDSRGELRGGVFFALPGVRTDGDLHAAEALGKG' A
#
# COMPACT_ATOMS: atom_id res chain seq x y z
N MET A 1 2.30 12.96 -1.14
CA MET A 1 3.68 12.62 -0.75
C MET A 1 4.33 11.77 -1.83
N ARG A 2 5.64 11.47 -1.76
CA ARG A 2 6.29 10.53 -2.69
C ARG A 2 6.30 9.13 -2.08
N LEU A 3 6.16 8.08 -2.89
CA LEU A 3 6.21 6.69 -2.44
C LEU A 3 7.49 6.37 -1.66
N GLY A 4 8.63 6.87 -2.14
CA GLY A 4 9.94 6.67 -1.50
C GLY A 4 10.01 7.19 -0.06
N ASN A 5 9.15 8.13 0.35
CA ASN A 5 9.09 8.62 1.73
C ASN A 5 8.53 7.59 2.71
N LEU A 6 7.90 6.51 2.21
CA LEU A 6 7.37 5.42 3.02
C LEU A 6 8.40 4.31 3.29
N ILE A 7 9.56 4.36 2.65
CA ILE A 7 10.61 3.35 2.78
C ILE A 7 11.54 3.77 3.92
N LEU A 8 11.63 2.93 4.94
CA LEU A 8 12.46 3.22 6.11
C LEU A 8 13.94 2.91 5.81
N PRO A 9 14.87 3.55 6.55
CA PRO A 9 16.28 3.19 6.44
C PRO A 9 16.50 1.70 6.71
N GLY A 10 17.10 1.00 5.74
CA GLY A 10 17.33 -0.45 5.79
C GLY A 10 16.33 -1.28 4.97
N ASP A 11 15.21 -0.68 4.57
CA ASP A 11 14.25 -1.31 3.66
C ASP A 11 14.57 -1.00 2.19
N ARG A 12 14.02 -1.80 1.28
CA ARG A 12 14.22 -1.65 -0.16
C ARG A 12 12.89 -1.69 -0.91
N LEU A 13 12.73 -0.81 -1.90
CA LEU A 13 11.67 -0.94 -2.90
C LEU A 13 12.04 -2.08 -3.84
N GLU A 14 11.30 -3.19 -3.78
CA GLU A 14 11.51 -4.31 -4.70
C GLU A 14 11.10 -3.98 -6.13
N ALA A 15 10.05 -3.17 -6.31
CA ALA A 15 9.58 -2.69 -7.61
C ALA A 15 8.77 -1.39 -7.49
N GLY A 16 8.77 -0.60 -8.55
CA GLY A 16 8.00 0.65 -8.65
C GLY A 16 8.86 1.91 -8.71
N ASP A 17 8.20 3.05 -8.94
CA ASP A 17 8.84 4.36 -8.99
C ASP A 17 8.81 5.03 -7.60
N PRO A 18 9.96 5.28 -6.94
CA PRO A 18 9.99 5.97 -5.65
C PRO A 18 9.47 7.41 -5.74
N ASP A 19 9.52 8.04 -6.91
CA ASP A 19 9.00 9.39 -7.12
C ASP A 19 7.49 9.42 -7.41
N LEU A 20 6.80 8.27 -7.41
CA LEU A 20 5.37 8.22 -7.61
C LEU A 20 4.63 9.07 -6.55
N PRO A 21 3.78 10.03 -6.95
CA PRO A 21 2.97 10.79 -6.01
C PRO A 21 1.84 9.92 -5.45
N VAL A 22 1.77 9.81 -4.13
CA VAL A 22 0.71 9.09 -3.41
C VAL A 22 -0.02 10.04 -2.45
N ASN A 23 -1.34 9.86 -2.31
CA ASN A 23 -2.22 10.77 -1.57
C ASN A 23 -2.58 10.26 -0.16
N GLY A 24 -2.27 9.00 0.16
CA GLY A 24 -2.66 8.38 1.42
C GLY A 24 -2.09 6.99 1.63
N ILE A 25 -2.24 6.52 2.86
CA ILE A 25 -1.88 5.18 3.31
C ILE A 25 -3.17 4.52 3.78
N PHE A 26 -3.43 3.32 3.31
CA PHE A 26 -4.65 2.57 3.59
C PHE A 26 -4.31 1.14 4.02
N TYR A 27 -5.03 0.61 5.00
CA TYR A 27 -4.87 -0.77 5.47
C TYR A 27 -6.20 -1.56 5.43
N ASP A 28 -7.27 -0.93 4.94
CA ASP A 28 -8.60 -1.52 4.78
C ASP A 28 -8.99 -1.48 3.30
N SER A 29 -9.05 -2.65 2.66
CA SER A 29 -9.37 -2.78 1.22
C SER A 29 -10.80 -2.35 0.89
N ARG A 30 -11.67 -2.18 1.90
CA ARG A 30 -13.10 -1.86 1.70
C ARG A 30 -13.34 -0.38 1.35
N GLY A 31 -12.36 0.49 1.58
CA GLY A 31 -12.45 1.92 1.29
C GLY A 31 -12.16 2.30 -0.18
N GLU A 32 -12.18 3.61 -0.45
CA GLU A 32 -11.67 4.22 -1.69
C GLU A 32 -10.14 4.32 -1.60
N LEU A 33 -9.42 3.85 -2.63
CA LEU A 33 -7.96 3.68 -2.59
C LEU A 33 -7.22 4.43 -3.70
N ARG A 34 -7.95 5.13 -4.60
CA ARG A 34 -7.34 5.86 -5.73
C ARG A 34 -6.19 6.76 -5.29
N GLY A 35 -5.03 6.54 -5.90
CA GLY A 35 -3.82 7.32 -5.67
C GLY A 35 -3.14 7.05 -4.33
N GLY A 36 -3.59 6.04 -3.57
CA GLY A 36 -3.06 5.65 -2.28
C GLY A 36 -2.07 4.49 -2.34
N VAL A 37 -1.50 4.16 -1.18
CA VAL A 37 -0.73 2.92 -0.97
C VAL A 37 -1.51 2.03 -0.02
N PHE A 38 -1.75 0.78 -0.43
CA PHE A 38 -2.35 -0.24 0.42
C PHE A 38 -1.26 -1.02 1.16
N PHE A 39 -1.35 -1.06 2.49
CA PHE A 39 -0.48 -1.86 3.35
C PHE A 39 -1.21 -3.14 3.76
N ALA A 40 -0.81 -4.25 3.13
CA ALA A 40 -1.23 -5.59 3.49
C ALA A 40 -0.51 -6.01 4.78
N LEU A 41 -1.18 -5.85 5.93
CA LEU A 41 -0.61 -6.20 7.23
C LEU A 41 -1.11 -7.59 7.68
N PRO A 42 -0.25 -8.42 8.29
CA PRO A 42 -0.69 -9.66 8.90
C PRO A 42 -1.61 -9.38 10.08
N GLY A 43 -2.77 -10.04 10.12
CA GLY A 43 -3.77 -9.86 11.16
C GLY A 43 -4.15 -11.17 11.85
N VAL A 44 -4.69 -11.05 13.07
CA VAL A 44 -5.15 -12.22 13.86
C VAL A 44 -6.35 -12.92 13.22
N ARG A 45 -7.22 -12.17 12.53
CA ARG A 45 -8.47 -12.67 11.93
C ARG A 45 -8.36 -12.93 10.43
N THR A 46 -7.55 -12.14 9.73
CA THR A 46 -7.36 -12.21 8.30
C THR A 46 -5.97 -11.67 7.98
N ASP A 47 -5.36 -12.24 6.96
CA ASP A 47 -4.10 -11.75 6.41
C ASP A 47 -4.40 -10.68 5.35
N GLY A 48 -3.76 -9.52 5.47
CA GLY A 48 -3.89 -8.41 4.52
C GLY A 48 -3.51 -8.79 3.09
N ASP A 49 -2.58 -9.74 2.93
CA ASP A 49 -2.12 -10.19 1.61
C ASP A 49 -3.26 -10.78 0.76
N LEU A 50 -4.26 -11.36 1.42
CA LEU A 50 -5.45 -11.91 0.77
C LEU A 50 -6.31 -10.83 0.08
N HIS A 51 -6.13 -9.56 0.44
CA HIS A 51 -6.94 -8.43 -0.03
C HIS A 51 -6.20 -7.51 -1.00
N ALA A 52 -4.93 -7.79 -1.32
CA ALA A 52 -4.11 -6.95 -2.20
C ALA A 52 -4.71 -6.83 -3.62
N ALA A 53 -5.23 -7.94 -4.17
CA ALA A 53 -5.86 -7.93 -5.50
C ALA A 53 -7.17 -7.10 -5.52
N GLU A 54 -7.96 -7.17 -4.46
CA GLU A 54 -9.15 -6.34 -4.30
C GLU A 54 -8.76 -4.85 -4.22
N ALA A 55 -7.74 -4.53 -3.43
CA ALA A 55 -7.26 -3.17 -3.24
C ALA A 55 -6.81 -2.53 -4.56
N LEU A 56 -6.03 -3.26 -5.38
CA LEU A 56 -5.61 -2.81 -6.71
C LEU A 56 -6.80 -2.53 -7.65
N GLY A 57 -7.90 -3.28 -7.52
CA GLY A 57 -9.10 -3.04 -8.32
C GLY A 57 -9.83 -1.73 -7.99
N LYS A 58 -9.53 -1.12 -6.83
CA LYS A 58 -10.18 0.09 -6.33
C LYS A 58 -9.29 1.34 -6.40
N GLY A 59 -8.04 1.22 -6.86
CA GLY A 59 -7.11 2.34 -6.95
C GLY A 59 -5.89 2.03 -7.78
#